data_AF-A0A2N2XQB8-F1
#
_entry.id   AF-A0A2N2XQB8-F1
#
_cell.length_a   1.000
_cell.length_b   1.000
_cell.length_c   1.000
_cell.angle_alpha   90.00
_cell.angle_beta   90.00
_cell.angle_gamma   90.00
#
_symmetry.space_group_name_H-M   'P 1'
#
loop_
_entity.id
_entity.type
_entity.pdbx_description
1 polymer ?
#
loop_
_entity_poly.entity_id
_entity_poly.type
_entity_poly.pdbx_seq_one_letter_code
_entity_poly.pdbx_strand_id
1 'polypeptide(L)'
;MRKYYIIVVVAVIMYGVGIALSLSLDVYPPLVNWFFIGFFALYSILFIYLLNRSMIIKPKAFINRFLMLSSIKLLASMFALAIILYFVQEFKILTGMVFLTSFLVFLFVEVITILEQLKKNRIKNIK
;
A
#
# COMPACT_ATOMS: atom_id res chain seq x y z
N MET A 1 -7.86 -12.61 9.91
CA MET A 1 -8.78 -11.46 9.77
C MET A 1 -8.18 -10.13 10.24
N ARG A 2 -7.67 -10.01 11.48
CA ARG A 2 -7.16 -8.74 12.05
C ARG A 2 -6.22 -7.91 11.16
N LYS A 3 -5.27 -8.55 10.47
CA LYS A 3 -4.33 -7.84 9.57
C LYS A 3 -4.97 -7.17 8.35
N TYR A 4 -6.03 -7.75 7.79
CA TYR A 4 -6.76 -7.15 6.67
C TYR A 4 -7.59 -5.95 7.14
N TYR A 5 -8.15 -6.04 8.34
CA TYR A 5 -8.87 -4.94 8.99
C TYR A 5 -7.96 -3.71 9.21
N ILE A 6 -6.70 -3.92 9.62
CA ILE A 6 -5.74 -2.82 9.80
C ILE A 6 -5.54 -2.05 8.48
N ILE A 7 -5.40 -2.75 7.35
CA ILE A 7 -5.23 -2.10 6.04
C ILE A 7 -6.44 -1.26 5.68
N VAL A 8 -7.66 -1.77 5.91
CA VAL A 8 -8.90 -1.04 5.67
C VAL A 8 -9.01 0.19 6.57
N VAL A 9 -8.71 0.05 7.87
CA VAL A 9 -8.73 1.18 8.81
C VAL A 9 -7.72 2.25 8.40
N VAL A 10 -6.50 1.86 8.01
CA VAL A 10 -5.49 2.80 7.52
C VAL A 10 -5.98 3.51 6.27
N ALA A 11 -6.62 2.80 5.33
CA ALA A 11 -7.20 3.42 4.13
C ALA A 11 -8.29 4.44 4.48
N VAL A 12 -9.18 4.12 5.43
CA VAL A 12 -10.22 5.05 5.92
C VAL A 12 -9.62 6.28 6.58
N ILE A 13 -8.58 6.11 7.41
CA ILE A 13 -7.88 7.24 8.04
C ILE A 13 -7.22 8.13 6.98
N MET A 14 -6.51 7.53 6.02
CA MET A 14 -5.89 8.29 4.92
C MET A 14 -6.92 9.02 4.07
N TYR A 15 -8.08 8.41 3.84
CA TYR A 15 -9.19 9.05 3.16
C TYR A 15 -9.73 10.26 3.96
N GLY A 16 -9.95 10.10 5.26
CA GLY A 16 -10.38 11.19 6.15
C GLY A 16 -9.37 12.34 6.25
N VAL A 17 -8.07 12.03 6.32
CA VAL A 17 -7.00 13.03 6.28
C VAL A 17 -6.99 13.78 4.95
N GLY A 18 -7.21 13.08 3.83
CA GLY A 18 -7.35 13.70 2.51
C GLY A 18 -8.51 14.68 2.44
N ILE A 19 -9.68 14.35 3.02
CA ILE A 19 -10.84 15.25 3.11
C ILE A 19 -10.51 16.47 3.97
N ALA A 20 -9.95 16.27 5.16
CA ALA A 20 -9.63 17.37 6.06
C ALA A 20 -8.63 18.36 5.43
N LEU A 21 -7.60 17.84 4.75
CA LEU A 21 -6.62 18.67 4.04
C LEU A 21 -7.26 19.47 2.90
N SER A 22 -8.13 18.83 2.11
CA SER A 22 -8.87 19.49 1.03
C SER A 22 -9.72 20.65 1.53
N LEU A 23 -10.47 20.45 2.62
CA LEU A 23 -11.28 21.50 3.24
C LEU A 23 -10.41 22.67 3.75
N SER A 24 -9.22 22.38 4.29
CA SER A 24 -8.33 23.42 4.81
C SER A 24 -7.60 24.23 3.73
N LEU A 25 -7.42 23.65 2.54
CA LEU A 25 -6.67 24.26 1.43
C LEU A 25 -7.61 24.86 0.36
N ASP A 26 -8.93 24.78 0.56
CA ASP A 26 -9.97 25.16 -0.41
C ASP A 26 -9.71 24.60 -1.82
N VAL A 27 -9.15 23.38 -1.86
CA VAL A 27 -8.78 22.68 -3.09
C VAL A 27 -9.58 21.41 -3.17
N TYR A 28 -10.38 21.26 -4.23
CA TYR A 28 -11.07 20.01 -4.48
C TYR A 28 -10.04 18.90 -4.76
N PRO A 29 -10.03 17.80 -3.99
CA PRO A 29 -9.01 16.79 -4.15
C PRO A 29 -9.33 16.04 -5.45
N PRO A 30 -8.39 15.92 -6.39
CA PRO A 30 -8.69 15.24 -7.64
C PRO A 30 -9.04 13.78 -7.33
N LEU A 31 -10.12 13.28 -7.95
CA LEU A 31 -10.63 11.89 -7.81
C LEU A 31 -9.52 10.83 -7.87
N VAL A 32 -8.49 11.13 -8.65
CA VAL A 32 -7.31 10.28 -8.84
C VAL A 32 -6.49 10.03 -7.55
N ASN A 33 -6.51 10.98 -6.61
CA ASN A 33 -5.84 10.84 -5.31
C ASN A 33 -6.52 9.76 -4.46
N TRP A 34 -7.85 9.70 -4.51
CA TRP A 34 -8.61 8.65 -3.82
C TRP A 34 -8.43 7.29 -4.49
N PHE A 35 -8.33 7.27 -5.82
CA PHE A 35 -8.01 6.05 -6.56
C PHE A 35 -6.69 5.45 -6.11
N PHE A 36 -5.62 6.24 -5.91
CA PHE A 36 -4.34 5.72 -5.44
C PHE A 36 -4.42 5.08 -4.05
N ILE A 37 -5.12 5.71 -3.10
CA ILE A 37 -5.31 5.14 -1.75
C ILE A 37 -6.03 3.79 -1.84
N GLY A 38 -7.12 3.73 -2.61
CA GLY A 38 -7.89 2.49 -2.81
C GLY A 38 -7.08 1.40 -3.52
N PHE A 39 -6.35 1.77 -4.58
CA PHE A 39 -5.47 0.88 -5.33
C PHE A 39 -4.41 0.25 -4.43
N PHE A 40 -3.68 1.06 -3.64
CA PHE A 40 -2.66 0.53 -2.74
C PHE A 40 -3.26 -0.33 -1.63
N ALA A 41 -4.40 0.05 -1.06
CA ALA A 41 -5.08 -0.77 -0.05
C ALA A 41 -5.49 -2.16 -0.58
N LEU A 42 -6.14 -2.20 -1.75
CA LEU A 42 -6.54 -3.46 -2.39
C LEU A 42 -5.34 -4.31 -2.77
N TYR A 43 -4.29 -3.68 -3.32
CA TYR A 43 -3.06 -4.38 -3.65
C TYR A 43 -2.43 -4.97 -2.38
N SER A 44 -2.33 -4.22 -1.28
CA SER A 44 -1.79 -4.72 -0.01
C SER A 44 -2.57 -5.91 0.54
N ILE A 45 -3.91 -5.90 0.43
CA ILE A 45 -4.75 -7.03 0.83
C ILE A 45 -4.43 -8.27 -0.02
N LEU A 46 -4.46 -8.13 -1.34
CA LEU A 46 -4.16 -9.23 -2.27
C LEU A 46 -2.75 -9.78 -2.05
N PHE A 47 -1.80 -8.88 -1.88
CA PHE A 47 -0.41 -9.18 -1.63
C PHE A 47 -0.21 -9.96 -0.34
N ILE A 48 -0.73 -9.47 0.79
CA ILE A 48 -0.67 -10.16 2.08
C ILE A 48 -1.36 -11.52 2.00
N TYR A 49 -2.44 -11.65 1.23
CA TYR A 49 -3.10 -12.94 0.99
C TYR A 49 -2.20 -13.95 0.27
N LEU A 50 -1.57 -13.56 -0.84
CA LEU A 50 -0.64 -14.41 -1.61
C LEU A 50 0.59 -14.80 -0.78
N LEU A 51 1.12 -13.84 -0.03
CA LEU A 51 2.25 -14.03 0.88
C LEU A 51 1.91 -15.03 1.99
N ASN A 52 0.74 -14.92 2.57
CA ASN A 52 0.28 -15.84 3.62
C ASN A 52 0.32 -17.31 3.16
N ARG A 53 -0.09 -17.57 1.91
CA ARG A 53 -0.05 -18.92 1.34
C ARG A 53 1.37 -19.40 1.06
N SER A 54 2.26 -18.50 0.64
CA SER A 54 3.63 -18.86 0.24
C SER A 54 4.61 -18.97 1.41
N MET A 55 4.35 -18.30 2.54
CA MET A 55 5.21 -18.33 3.72
C MET A 55 5.22 -19.68 4.47
N ILE A 56 4.26 -20.55 4.20
CA ILE A 56 4.15 -21.89 4.79
C ILE A 56 5.30 -22.81 4.30
N ILE A 57 5.91 -22.50 3.15
CA ILE A 57 6.76 -23.46 2.44
C ILE A 57 8.27 -23.11 2.57
N LYS A 58 8.70 -21.86 2.28
CA LYS A 58 10.15 -21.47 2.32
C LYS A 58 10.37 -19.96 2.60
N PRO A 59 10.93 -19.55 3.75
CA PRO A 59 11.06 -18.13 4.14
C PRO A 59 12.07 -17.30 3.32
N LYS A 60 13.19 -17.88 2.86
CA LYS A 60 14.13 -17.16 1.97
C LYS A 60 13.53 -16.85 0.60
N ALA A 61 12.91 -17.85 -0.02
CA ALA A 61 12.22 -17.68 -1.31
C ALA A 61 11.06 -16.69 -1.21
N PHE A 62 10.43 -16.63 -0.03
CA PHE A 62 9.39 -15.66 0.28
C PHE A 62 9.89 -14.21 0.27
N ILE A 63 11.02 -13.91 0.91
CA ILE A 63 11.58 -12.55 0.93
C ILE A 63 11.89 -12.08 -0.50
N ASN A 64 12.48 -12.94 -1.33
CA ASN A 64 12.76 -12.61 -2.73
C ASN A 64 11.47 -12.33 -3.52
N ARG A 65 10.42 -13.12 -3.31
CA ARG A 65 9.09 -12.88 -3.93
C ARG A 65 8.45 -11.59 -3.43
N PHE A 66 8.57 -11.30 -2.13
CA PHE A 66 8.09 -10.04 -1.53
C PHE A 66 8.76 -8.84 -2.19
N LEU A 67 10.09 -8.86 -2.31
CA LEU A 67 10.85 -7.78 -2.96
C LEU A 67 10.44 -7.63 -4.42
N MET A 68 10.36 -8.73 -5.17
CA MET A 68 9.97 -8.71 -6.58
C MET A 68 8.56 -8.12 -6.79
N LEU A 69 7.57 -8.59 -6.04
CA LEU A 69 6.19 -8.10 -6.15
C LEU A 69 6.05 -6.64 -5.71
N SER A 70 6.75 -6.23 -4.65
CA SER A 70 6.76 -4.82 -4.20
C SER A 70 7.39 -3.91 -5.25
N SER A 71 8.46 -4.35 -5.91
CA SER A 71 9.09 -3.62 -7.02
C SER A 71 8.15 -3.52 -8.23
N ILE A 72 7.43 -4.59 -8.58
CA ILE A 72 6.41 -4.57 -9.64
C ILE A 72 5.28 -3.60 -9.29
N LYS A 73 4.80 -3.60 -8.03
CA LYS A 73 3.80 -2.65 -7.51
C LYS A 73 4.26 -1.21 -7.73
N LEU A 74 5.47 -0.90 -7.29
CA LEU A 74 6.06 0.43 -7.45
C LEU A 74 6.12 0.82 -8.92
N LEU A 75 6.70 -0.02 -9.77
CA LEU A 75 6.86 0.27 -11.21
C LEU A 75 5.51 0.52 -11.89
N ALA A 76 4.54 -0.38 -11.71
CA ALA A 76 3.20 -0.24 -12.30
C ALA A 76 2.50 1.04 -11.82
N SER A 77 2.63 1.34 -10.54
CA SER A 77 2.05 2.54 -9.94
C SER A 77 2.74 3.83 -10.42
N MET A 78 4.05 3.81 -10.68
CA MET A 78 4.78 4.93 -11.28
C MET A 78 4.39 5.18 -12.73
N PHE A 79 4.18 4.13 -13.53
CA PHE A 79 3.63 4.26 -14.89
C PHE A 79 2.23 4.89 -14.87
N ALA A 80 1.35 4.42 -13.97
CA ALA A 80 0.02 5.01 -13.81
C ALA A 80 0.10 6.48 -13.39
N LEU A 81 0.97 6.80 -12.42
CA LEU A 81 1.21 8.19 -11.99
C LEU A 81 1.68 9.07 -13.14
N ALA A 82 2.65 8.62 -13.94
CA ALA A 82 3.16 9.39 -15.07
C ALA A 82 2.04 9.73 -16.09
N ILE A 83 1.18 8.75 -16.41
CA ILE A 83 0.02 8.95 -17.29
C ILE A 83 -0.93 9.98 -16.67
N ILE A 84 -1.24 9.85 -15.38
CA ILE A 84 -2.15 10.76 -14.67
C ILE A 84 -1.58 12.19 -14.64
N LEU A 85 -0.30 12.35 -14.31
CA LEU A 85 0.36 13.65 -14.25
C LEU A 85 0.49 14.30 -15.63
N TYR A 86 0.47 13.51 -16.71
CA TYR A 86 0.41 14.03 -18.07
C TYR A 86 -0.94 14.73 -18.34
N PHE A 87 -2.04 14.11 -17.92
CA PHE A 87 -3.40 14.64 -18.14
C PHE A 87 -3.85 15.69 -17.12
N VAL A 88 -3.45 15.55 -15.84
CA VAL A 88 -3.93 16.41 -14.74
C VAL A 88 -2.83 17.40 -14.36
N GLN A 89 -2.72 18.48 -15.13
CA GLN A 89 -1.59 19.41 -14.97
C GLN A 89 -1.67 20.31 -13.74
N GLU A 90 -2.88 20.70 -13.34
CA GLU A 90 -3.12 21.65 -12.26
C GLU A 90 -2.77 21.09 -10.87
N PHE A 91 -2.80 19.76 -10.71
CA PHE A 91 -2.62 19.08 -9.42
C PHE A 91 -1.40 18.15 -9.38
N LYS A 92 -0.39 18.36 -10.23
CA LYS A 92 0.73 17.42 -10.37
C LYS A 92 1.46 17.15 -9.06
N ILE A 93 1.80 18.21 -8.34
CA ILE A 93 2.57 18.14 -7.10
C ILE A 93 1.75 17.45 -6.01
N LEU A 94 0.49 17.87 -5.81
CA LEU A 94 -0.41 17.27 -4.83
C LEU A 94 -0.66 15.79 -5.10
N THR A 95 -0.92 15.44 -6.37
CA THR A 95 -1.12 14.05 -6.80
C THR A 95 0.11 13.20 -6.56
N GLY A 96 1.31 13.71 -6.87
CA GLY A 96 2.57 13.03 -6.59
C GLY A 96 2.82 12.82 -5.09
N MET A 97 2.50 13.80 -4.25
CA MET A 97 2.64 13.67 -2.79
C MET A 97 1.67 12.65 -2.19
N VAL A 98 0.40 12.65 -2.61
CA VAL A 98 -0.59 11.66 -2.15
C VAL A 98 -0.20 10.26 -2.59
N PHE A 99 0.26 10.12 -3.84
CA PHE A 99 0.80 8.86 -4.35
C PHE A 99 1.93 8.33 -3.47
N LEU A 100 2.97 9.15 -3.25
CA LEU A 100 4.16 8.73 -2.50
C LEU A 100 3.82 8.38 -1.06
N THR A 101 3.00 9.21 -0.41
CA THR A 101 2.56 8.99 0.97
C THR A 101 1.77 7.70 1.10
N SER A 102 0.81 7.46 0.19
CA SER A 102 0.02 6.22 0.17
C SER A 102 0.92 5.00 -0.05
N PHE A 103 1.81 5.06 -1.03
CA PHE A 103 2.74 3.97 -1.29
C PHE A 103 3.57 3.61 -0.05
N LEU A 104 4.17 4.60 0.61
CA LEU A 104 5.01 4.39 1.80
C LEU A 104 4.23 3.84 2.99
N VAL A 105 3.04 4.38 3.28
CA VAL A 105 2.20 3.91 4.39
C VAL A 105 1.81 2.45 4.18
N PHE A 106 1.30 2.10 2.99
CA PHE A 106 0.88 0.73 2.71
C PHE A 106 2.07 -0.25 2.64
N LEU A 107 3.23 0.18 2.14
CA LEU A 107 4.47 -0.61 2.20
C LEU A 107 4.87 -0.89 3.66
N PHE A 108 4.76 0.10 4.55
CA PHE A 108 5.11 -0.07 5.96
C PHE A 108 4.17 -1.05 6.67
N VAL A 109 2.86 -0.96 6.40
CA VAL A 109 1.85 -1.92 6.90
C VAL A 109 2.14 -3.34 6.42
N GLU A 110 2.52 -3.50 5.14
CA GLU A 110 2.92 -4.79 4.58
C GLU A 110 4.14 -5.37 5.32
N VAL A 111 5.21 -4.57 5.49
CA VAL A 111 6.44 -4.98 6.17
C VAL A 111 6.16 -5.42 7.61
N ILE A 112 5.42 -4.63 8.40
CA ILE A 112 5.07 -4.99 9.79
C ILE A 112 4.29 -6.30 9.83
N THR A 113 3.28 -6.43 8.95
CA THR A 113 2.43 -7.62 8.89
C THR A 113 3.23 -8.88 8.57
N ILE A 114 4.25 -8.76 7.74
CA ILE A 114 5.16 -9.85 7.39
C ILE A 114 6.10 -10.19 8.55
N LEU A 115 6.71 -9.19 9.18
CA LEU A 115 7.59 -9.39 10.34
C LEU A 115 6.84 -10.11 11.48
N GLU A 116 5.59 -9.72 11.74
CA GLU A 116 4.75 -10.37 12.74
C GLU A 116 4.48 -11.85 12.39
N GLN A 117 4.20 -12.15 11.12
CA GLN A 117 3.98 -13.52 10.67
C GLN A 117 5.26 -14.36 10.77
N LEU A 118 6.41 -13.81 10.38
CA LEU A 118 7.70 -14.52 10.43
C LEU A 118 8.04 -14.88 11.87
N LYS A 119 7.79 -13.96 12.82
CA LYS A 119 7.95 -14.22 14.25
C LYS A 119 7.06 -15.37 14.73
N LYS A 120 5.78 -15.40 14.33
CA LYS A 120 4.84 -16.49 14.68
C LYS A 120 5.27 -17.84 14.11
N ASN A 121 5.69 -17.89 12.85
CA ASN A 121 6.15 -19.13 12.22
C ASN A 121 7.45 -19.66 12.83
N ARG A 122 8.39 -18.77 13.22
CA ARG A 122 9.61 -19.17 13.94
C ARG A 122 9.30 -19.84 15.28
N ILE A 123 8.36 -19.28 16.05
CA ILE A 123 7.95 -19.85 17.35
C ILE A 123 7.30 -21.22 17.16
N LYS A 124 6.52 -21.40 16.09
CA LYS A 124 5.86 -22.69 15.78
C LYS A 124 6.85 -23.79 15.39
N ASN A 125 7.93 -23.48 14.68
CA ASN A 125 8.92 -24.48 14.24
C ASN A 125 9.95 -24.86 15.33
N ILE A 126 9.97 -24.17 16.49
CA ILE A 126 10.85 -24.48 17.63
C ILE A 126 10.16 -25.42 18.64
N LYS A 127 8.82 -25.45 18.65
CA LYS A 127 8.02 -26.41 19.41
C LYS A 127 7.77 -27.67 18.61
#